data_AF-A0A353RJA5-F1
#
_entry.id   AF-A0A353RJA5-F1
#
_cell.length_a   1.000
_cell.length_b   1.000
_cell.length_c   1.000
_cell.angle_alpha   90.00
_cell.angle_beta   90.00
_cell.angle_gamma   90.00
#
_symmetry.space_group_name_H-M   'P 1'
#
loop_
_entity.id
_entity.type
_entity.pdbx_description
1 polymer ?
#
loop_
_entity_poly.entity_id
_entity_poly.type
_entity_poly.pdbx_seq_one_letter_code
_entity_poly.pdbx_strand_id
1 'polypeptide(L)'
;TGPHGGFEIRQEQLHNITIADIVRAIEGDEFFEGCVLGLGECNGEHPCPMHQSVEPIRSEMNEILQHTTVYEMAMGLKNKDSLLIR
;
A
#
# COMPACT_ATOMS: atom_id res chain seq x y z
N THR A 1 -6.37 26.13 4.68
CA THR A 1 -7.34 25.78 5.74
C THR A 1 -7.47 26.94 6.70
N GLY A 2 -8.65 27.16 7.29
CA GLY A 2 -8.90 28.22 8.27
C GLY A 2 -8.56 27.82 9.71
N PRO A 3 -8.87 28.66 10.73
CA PRO A 3 -8.48 28.44 12.13
C PRO A 3 -8.95 27.11 12.75
N HIS A 4 -10.00 26.51 12.22
CA HIS A 4 -10.54 25.20 12.63
C HIS A 4 -10.59 24.19 11.47
N GLY A 5 -9.79 24.41 10.42
CA GLY A 5 -9.75 23.53 9.26
C GLY A 5 -8.79 22.36 9.44
N GLY A 6 -8.95 21.35 8.60
CA GLY A 6 -8.12 20.16 8.58
C GLY A 6 -8.73 19.11 7.65
N PHE A 7 -8.13 17.92 7.66
CA PHE A 7 -8.69 16.75 7.00
C PHE A 7 -8.89 15.67 8.05
N GLU A 8 -9.99 14.94 7.92
CA GLU A 8 -10.29 13.80 8.75
C GLU A 8 -10.82 12.67 7.88
N ILE A 9 -10.67 11.45 8.38
CA ILE A 9 -11.30 10.27 7.80
C ILE A 9 -12.49 9.93 8.69
N ARG A 10 -13.68 9.83 8.09
CA ARG A 10 -14.88 9.40 8.83
C ARG A 10 -14.67 8.01 9.41
N GLN A 11 -15.10 7.78 10.64
CA GLN A 11 -14.82 6.52 11.36
C GLN A 11 -15.33 5.29 10.59
N GLU A 12 -16.49 5.41 9.93
CA GLU A 12 -17.10 4.31 9.17
C GLU A 12 -16.26 3.92 7.93
N GLN A 13 -15.37 4.81 7.47
CA GLN A 13 -14.51 4.55 6.31
C GLN A 13 -13.20 3.86 6.71
N LEU A 14 -12.79 3.89 7.99
CA LEU A 14 -11.51 3.32 8.43
C LEU A 14 -11.40 1.82 8.14
N HIS A 15 -12.54 1.11 8.15
CA HIS A 15 -12.62 -0.32 7.84
C HIS A 15 -12.62 -0.65 6.36
N ASN A 16 -12.80 0.35 5.49
CA ASN A 16 -12.91 0.15 4.04
C ASN A 16 -11.69 0.67 3.28
N ILE A 17 -10.98 1.66 3.84
CA ILE A 17 -9.76 2.19 3.23
C ILE A 17 -8.61 1.25 3.54
N THR A 18 -8.03 0.68 2.48
CA THR A 18 -6.89 -0.24 2.57
C THR A 18 -5.58 0.53 2.54
N ILE A 19 -4.48 -0.11 2.93
CA ILE A 19 -3.15 0.48 2.78
C ILE A 19 -2.77 0.55 1.30
N ALA A 20 -3.26 -0.36 0.45
CA ALA A 20 -3.13 -0.23 -0.99
C ALA A 20 -3.76 1.07 -1.54
N ASP A 21 -4.91 1.49 -1.00
CA ASP A 21 -5.54 2.76 -1.40
C ASP A 21 -4.69 3.98 -1.04
N ILE A 22 -4.06 3.96 0.15
CA ILE A 22 -3.14 5.01 0.58
C ILE A 22 -1.91 5.05 -0.32
N VAL A 23 -1.29 3.89 -0.61
CA VAL A 23 -0.13 3.80 -1.49
C VAL A 23 -0.48 4.30 -2.89
N ARG A 24 -1.59 3.87 -3.47
CA ARG A 24 -2.05 4.34 -4.79
C ARG A 24 -2.28 5.85 -4.82
N ALA A 25 -2.81 6.43 -3.74
CA ALA A 25 -3.03 7.88 -3.66
C ALA A 25 -1.73 8.70 -3.60
N ILE A 26 -0.62 8.11 -3.14
CA ILE A 26 0.68 8.79 -2.97
C ILE A 26 1.63 8.48 -4.13
N GLU A 27 1.80 7.20 -4.46
CA GLU A 27 2.79 6.66 -5.40
C GLU A 27 2.18 6.31 -6.78
N GLY A 28 0.85 6.20 -6.88
CA GLY A 28 0.16 5.78 -8.10
C GLY A 28 0.13 4.26 -8.32
N ASP A 29 -0.49 3.84 -9.43
CA ASP A 29 -0.63 2.42 -9.79
C ASP A 29 0.69 1.77 -10.22
N GLU A 30 1.67 2.58 -10.66
CA GLU A 30 3.01 2.11 -11.05
C GLU A 30 3.73 1.38 -9.91
N PHE A 31 3.41 1.68 -8.65
CA PHE A 31 3.93 0.93 -7.51
C PHE A 31 3.57 -0.57 -7.58
N PHE A 32 2.36 -0.89 -8.02
CA PHE A 32 1.82 -2.25 -8.03
C PHE A 32 2.17 -3.00 -9.32
N GLU A 33 2.32 -2.29 -10.44
CA GLU A 33 2.42 -2.89 -11.77
C GLU A 33 3.78 -2.64 -12.45
N GLY A 34 4.49 -1.58 -12.06
CA GLY A 34 5.71 -1.11 -12.70
C GLY A 34 6.87 -2.11 -12.63
N CYS A 35 7.82 -2.01 -13.55
CA CYS A 35 9.02 -2.85 -13.51
C CYS A 35 9.89 -2.47 -12.31
N VAL A 36 10.32 -3.46 -11.51
CA VAL A 36 11.20 -3.22 -10.34
C VAL A 36 12.54 -2.58 -10.68
N LEU A 37 12.98 -2.71 -11.94
CA LEU A 37 14.19 -2.11 -12.46
C LEU A 37 14.00 -0.67 -12.96
N GLY A 38 12.78 -0.12 -12.87
CA GLY A 38 12.45 1.19 -13.44
C GLY A 38 12.52 1.25 -14.97
N LEU A 39 12.46 0.08 -15.62
CA LEU A 39 12.25 -0.01 -17.07
C LEU A 39 10.77 0.26 -17.40
N GLY A 40 10.41 0.24 -18.68
CA GLY A 40 9.00 0.22 -19.09
C GLY A 40 8.25 -1.00 -18.54
N GLU A 41 6.97 -1.11 -18.86
CA GLU A 41 6.14 -2.23 -18.40
C GLU A 41 6.74 -3.58 -18.82
N CYS A 42 6.80 -4.52 -17.85
CA CYS A 42 7.23 -5.89 -18.08
C CYS A 42 6.17 -6.85 -17.53
N ASN A 43 5.96 -7.98 -18.20
CA ASN A 43 4.97 -8.98 -17.81
C ASN A 43 5.45 -10.40 -18.13
N GLY A 44 4.60 -11.40 -17.90
CA GLY A 44 4.97 -12.80 -18.14
C GLY A 44 5.34 -13.12 -19.60
N GLU A 45 4.78 -12.39 -20.56
CA GLU A 45 5.11 -12.52 -21.99
C GLU A 45 6.40 -11.77 -22.36
N HIS A 46 6.67 -10.65 -21.68
CA HIS A 46 7.83 -9.79 -21.88
C HIS A 46 8.58 -9.57 -20.56
N PRO A 47 9.26 -10.61 -20.02
CA PRO A 47 9.86 -10.54 -18.70
C PRO A 47 11.14 -9.69 -18.71
N CYS A 48 11.29 -8.83 -17.70
CA CYS A 48 12.59 -8.23 -17.40
C CYS A 48 13.52 -9.27 -16.73
N PRO A 49 14.84 -9.00 -16.64
CA PRO A 49 15.79 -9.94 -16.02
C PRO A 49 15.46 -10.35 -14.57
N MET A 50 14.68 -9.55 -13.85
CA MET A 50 14.25 -9.84 -12.47
C MET A 50 12.81 -10.37 -12.36
N HIS A 51 12.08 -10.50 -13.47
CA HIS A 51 10.63 -10.70 -13.44
C HIS A 51 10.22 -11.94 -12.63
N GLN A 52 10.83 -13.09 -12.91
CA GLN A 52 10.49 -14.35 -12.23
C GLN A 52 10.82 -14.35 -10.73
N SER A 53 11.82 -13.58 -10.30
CA SER A 53 12.20 -13.50 -8.89
C SER A 53 11.33 -12.52 -8.10
N VAL A 54 10.76 -11.50 -8.77
CA VAL A 54 10.07 -10.39 -8.12
C VAL A 54 8.56 -10.50 -8.21
N GLU A 55 8.02 -11.11 -9.26
CA GLU A 55 6.58 -11.33 -9.43
C GLU A 55 5.90 -12.00 -8.22
N PRO A 56 6.42 -13.10 -7.62
CA PRO A 56 5.76 -13.72 -6.48
C PRO A 56 5.80 -12.82 -5.22
N ILE A 57 6.92 -12.13 -5.00
CA ILE A 57 7.10 -11.20 -3.87
C ILE A 57 6.12 -10.03 -3.99
N ARG A 58 5.98 -9.49 -5.21
CA ARG A 58 5.03 -8.43 -5.52
C ARG A 58 3.60 -8.88 -5.32
N SER A 59 3.25 -10.09 -5.76
CA SER A 59 1.90 -10.64 -5.57
C SER A 59 1.55 -10.74 -4.08
N GLU A 60 2.45 -11.29 -3.26
CA GLU A 60 2.25 -11.40 -1.81
C GLU A 60 2.16 -10.02 -1.14
N MET A 61 3.05 -9.09 -1.51
CA MET A 61 3.00 -7.71 -1.02
C MET A 61 1.67 -7.04 -1.37
N ASN A 62 1.22 -7.16 -2.62
CA ASN A 62 -0.02 -6.56 -3.10
C ASN A 62 -1.22 -7.13 -2.34
N GLU A 63 -1.25 -8.45 -2.12
CA GLU A 63 -2.30 -9.12 -1.34
C GLU A 63 -2.36 -8.55 0.08
N ILE A 64 -1.23 -8.45 0.78
CA ILE A 64 -1.18 -7.91 2.14
C ILE A 64 -1.68 -6.46 2.19
N LEU A 65 -1.22 -5.61 1.26
CA LEU A 65 -1.61 -4.20 1.23
C LEU A 65 -3.09 -4.00 0.91
N GLN A 66 -3.66 -4.85 0.04
CA GLN A 66 -5.07 -4.82 -0.34
C GLN A 66 -6.01 -5.31 0.77
N HIS A 67 -5.51 -6.15 1.68
CA HIS A 67 -6.34 -6.71 2.76
C HIS A 67 -6.05 -6.08 4.13
N THR A 68 -5.07 -5.19 4.24
CA THR A 68 -4.80 -4.43 5.47
C THR A 68 -5.52 -3.09 5.42
N THR A 69 -6.32 -2.79 6.43
CA THR A 69 -7.09 -1.54 6.54
C THR A 69 -6.40 -0.49 7.41
N VAL A 70 -6.76 0.77 7.22
CA VAL A 70 -6.31 1.88 8.10
C VAL A 70 -6.77 1.63 9.55
N TYR A 71 -7.94 1.05 9.74
CA TYR A 71 -8.42 0.65 11.07
C TYR A 71 -7.49 -0.34 11.76
N GLU A 72 -7.12 -1.44 11.09
CA GLU A 72 -6.24 -2.47 11.66
C GLU A 72 -4.88 -1.88 12.03
N MET A 73 -4.33 -1.01 11.17
CA MET A 73 -3.07 -0.32 11.45
C MET A 73 -3.16 0.59 12.68
N ALA A 74 -4.24 1.38 12.80
CA ALA A 74 -4.45 2.24 13.95
C ALA A 74 -4.64 1.43 15.25
N MET A 75 -5.39 0.33 15.19
CA MET A 75 -5.67 -0.53 16.35
C MET A 75 -4.45 -1.33 16.79
N GLY A 76 -3.62 -1.82 15.86
CA GLY A 76 -2.38 -2.52 16.20
C GLY A 76 -1.42 -1.65 17.03
N LEU A 77 -1.34 -0.35 16.71
CA LEU A 77 -0.59 0.62 17.52
C LEU A 77 -1.27 0.89 18.87
N LYS A 78 -2.59 1.12 18.87
CA LYS A 78 -3.35 1.40 20.11
C LYS A 78 -3.26 0.25 21.11
N ASN A 79 -3.32 -1.00 20.63
CA ASN A 79 -3.28 -2.20 21.43
C ASN A 79 -1.86 -2.61 21.85
N LYS A 80 -0.82 -1.94 21.30
CA LYS A 80 0.60 -2.25 21.50
C LYS A 80 1.03 -3.61 20.93
N ASP A 81 0.29 -4.11 19.95
CA ASP A 81 0.66 -5.30 19.17
C ASP A 81 1.83 -4.98 18.23
N SER A 82 2.02 -3.70 17.90
CA SER A 82 3.13 -3.18 17.10
C SER A 82 3.71 -1.92 17.74
N LEU A 83 5.04 -1.80 17.71
CA LEU A 83 5.77 -0.67 18.29
C LEU A 83 6.52 0.09 17.20
N LEU A 84 6.24 1.39 17.09
CA LEU A 84 7.02 2.30 16.27
C LEU A 84 8.03 3.01 17.17
N ILE A 85 9.30 2.60 17.08
CA ILE A 85 10.41 3.32 17.71
C ILE A 85 10.90 4.34 16.68
N ARG A 86 10.96 5.60 17.08
CA ARG A 86 11.42 6.72 16.25
C ARG A 86 12.82 7.15 16.64
#